data_AF-A0A183VFT6-F1
#
_entry.id   AF-A0A183VFT6-F1
#
_cell.length_a   1.000
_cell.length_b   1.000
_cell.length_c   1.000
_cell.angle_alpha   90.00
_cell.angle_beta   90.00
_cell.angle_gamma   90.00
#
_symmetry.space_group_name_H-M   'P 1'
#
loop_
_entity.id
_entity.type
_entity.pdbx_description
1 polymer ?
#
loop_
_entity_poly.entity_id
_entity_poly.type
_entity_poly.pdbx_seq_one_letter_code
_entity_poly.pdbx_strand_id
1 'polypeptide(L)'
;MLASKLRSVLAHLGLVVCSVAYVCIGAFIFLRIERPNELLQRRTHHANYEALKMEFITRSSLENLTRLDLARLVDEYICNMFEFFDDPQAAIIFESEFMDYGMAVDQWTPASSFLFAATTVIPVG
;
A
#
# COMPACT_ATOMS: atom_id res chain seq x y z
N MET A 1 -22.24 -48.78 5.17
CA MET A 1 -22.57 -47.58 4.37
C MET A 1 -22.53 -46.28 5.19
N LEU A 2 -23.12 -46.22 6.39
CA LEU A 2 -23.07 -45.01 7.26
C LEU A 2 -21.64 -44.65 7.71
N ALA A 3 -20.85 -45.65 8.13
CA ALA A 3 -19.47 -45.44 8.61
C ALA A 3 -18.51 -44.90 7.53
N SER A 4 -18.68 -45.28 6.26
CA SER A 4 -17.85 -44.74 5.17
C SER A 4 -18.24 -43.31 4.82
N LYS A 5 -19.53 -42.97 4.86
CA LYS A 5 -20.01 -41.59 4.70
C LYS A 5 -19.51 -40.69 5.83
N LEU A 6 -19.55 -41.15 7.09
CA LEU A 6 -19.05 -40.39 8.24
C LEU A 6 -17.54 -40.14 8.14
N ARG A 7 -16.75 -41.16 7.79
CA ARG A 7 -15.30 -41.02 7.57
C ARG A 7 -15.00 -40.04 6.44
N SER A 8 -15.77 -40.06 5.37
CA SER A 8 -15.65 -39.10 4.27
C SER A 8 -15.95 -37.68 4.72
N VAL A 9 -17.05 -37.44 5.44
CA VAL A 9 -17.42 -36.11 5.95
C VAL A 9 -16.35 -35.55 6.88
N LEU A 10 -15.83 -36.38 7.80
CA LEU A 10 -14.75 -35.98 8.71
C LEU A 10 -13.47 -35.56 7.96
N ALA A 11 -13.11 -36.29 6.90
CA ALA A 11 -11.94 -35.95 6.09
C ALA A 11 -12.13 -34.60 5.37
N HIS A 12 -13.30 -34.34 4.79
CA HIS A 12 -13.59 -33.06 4.13
C HIS A 12 -13.65 -31.91 5.12
N LEU A 13 -14.25 -32.11 6.30
CA LEU A 13 -14.26 -31.11 7.36
C LEU A 13 -12.84 -30.79 7.83
N GLY A 14 -12.00 -31.82 8.00
CA GLY A 14 -10.59 -31.64 8.34
C GLY A 14 -9.83 -30.83 7.30
N LEU A 15 -10.05 -31.11 6.00
CA LEU A 15 -9.46 -30.33 4.92
C LEU A 15 -9.89 -28.86 4.95
N VAL A 16 -11.18 -28.59 5.11
CA VAL A 16 -11.70 -27.20 5.20
C VAL A 16 -11.07 -26.46 6.38
N VAL A 17 -11.01 -27.09 7.55
CA VAL A 17 -10.39 -26.49 8.75
C VAL A 17 -8.91 -26.23 8.52
N CYS A 18 -8.16 -27.18 7.95
CA CYS A 18 -6.75 -27.00 7.63
C CYS A 18 -6.52 -25.88 6.62
N SER A 19 -7.37 -25.77 5.59
CA SER A 19 -7.28 -24.69 4.60
C SER A 19 -7.52 -23.31 5.23
N VAL A 20 -8.56 -23.17 6.06
CA VAL A 20 -8.82 -21.92 6.79
C VAL A 20 -7.66 -21.58 7.73
N ALA A 21 -7.15 -22.57 8.48
CA ALA A 21 -6.01 -22.37 9.36
C ALA A 21 -4.75 -21.92 8.60
N TYR A 22 -4.48 -22.51 7.43
CA TYR A 22 -3.35 -22.14 6.59
C TYR A 22 -3.44 -20.68 6.12
N VAL A 23 -4.61 -20.23 5.67
CA VAL A 23 -4.85 -18.83 5.28
C VAL A 23 -4.67 -17.90 6.47
N CYS A 24 -5.22 -18.24 7.64
CA CYS A 24 -5.06 -17.43 8.85
C CYS A 24 -3.59 -17.29 9.28
N ILE A 25 -2.80 -18.37 9.17
CA ILE A 25 -1.36 -18.33 9.47
C ILE A 25 -0.63 -17.43 8.46
N GLY A 26 -0.91 -17.57 7.16
CA GLY A 26 -0.34 -16.70 6.13
C GLY A 26 -0.67 -15.23 6.37
N ALA A 27 -1.94 -14.93 6.66
CA ALA A 27 -2.40 -13.58 6.97
C ALA A 27 -1.65 -12.98 8.17
N PHE A 28 -1.45 -13.76 9.23
CA PHE A 28 -0.69 -13.33 10.39
C PHE A 28 0.77 -13.03 10.04
N ILE A 29 1.40 -13.85 9.20
CA ILE A 29 2.79 -13.66 8.74
C ILE A 29 2.90 -12.39 7.90
N PHE A 30 2.06 -12.21 6.87
CA PHE A 30 2.07 -11.01 6.03
C PHE A 30 1.85 -9.74 6.86
N LEU A 31 0.85 -9.74 7.74
CA LEU A 31 0.58 -8.61 8.64
C LEU A 31 1.81 -8.22 9.47
N ARG A 32 2.58 -9.20 9.95
CA ARG A 32 3.74 -8.97 10.82
C ARG A 32 4.98 -8.51 10.07
N ILE A 33 5.12 -8.88 8.80
CA ILE A 33 6.30 -8.57 7.98
C ILE A 33 6.08 -7.30 7.17
N GLU A 34 4.93 -7.17 6.52
CA GLU A 34 4.69 -6.12 5.55
C GLU A 34 4.25 -4.80 6.19
N ARG A 35 3.44 -4.85 7.26
CA ARG A 35 2.98 -3.63 7.95
C ARG A 35 4.13 -2.75 8.47
N PRO A 36 5.19 -3.29 9.12
CA PRO A 36 6.35 -2.47 9.50
C PRO A 36 7.05 -1.83 8.30
N ASN A 37 7.13 -2.55 7.18
CA ASN A 37 7.75 -2.05 5.95
C ASN A 37 6.90 -0.93 5.32
N GLU A 38 5.57 -1.09 5.26
CA GLU A 38 4.62 -0.06 4.84
C GLU A 38 4.79 1.22 5.69
N LEU A 39 4.85 1.09 7.01
CA LEU A 39 5.03 2.24 7.90
C LEU A 39 6.37 2.95 7.69
N LEU A 40 7.43 2.22 7.32
CA LEU A 40 8.72 2.80 6.99
C LEU A 40 8.66 3.54 5.64
N GLN A 41 8.12 2.89 4.61
CA GLN A 41 7.92 3.49 3.29
C GLN A 41 7.08 4.75 3.40
N ARG A 42 6.00 4.74 4.18
CA ARG A 42 5.16 5.90 4.45
C ARG A 42 5.94 7.12 4.92
N ARG A 43 6.82 6.93 5.91
CA ARG A 43 7.66 8.02 6.42
C ARG A 43 8.61 8.54 5.35
N THR A 44 9.22 7.63 4.58
CA THR A 44 10.14 8.00 3.50
C THR A 44 9.42 8.77 2.39
N HIS A 45 8.27 8.30 1.91
CA HIS A 45 7.51 8.99 0.86
C HIS A 45 6.94 10.32 1.34
N HIS A 46 6.44 10.40 2.58
CA HIS A 46 6.03 11.68 3.17
C HIS A 46 7.20 12.68 3.19
N ALA A 47 8.38 12.25 3.65
CA ALA A 47 9.57 13.11 3.67
C ALA A 47 10.00 13.55 2.26
N ASN A 48 9.96 12.64 1.28
CA ASN A 48 10.31 12.92 -0.10
C ASN A 48 9.33 13.93 -0.73
N TYR A 49 8.03 13.75 -0.50
CA TYR A 49 7.01 14.68 -0.98
C TYR A 49 7.18 16.07 -0.36
N GLU A 50 7.38 16.15 0.96
CA GLU A 50 7.62 17.43 1.64
C GLU A 50 8.89 18.12 1.12
N ALA A 51 9.94 17.36 0.81
CA ALA A 51 11.16 17.89 0.19
C ALA A 51 10.88 18.45 -1.21
N LEU A 52 10.18 17.71 -2.08
CA LEU A 52 9.79 18.17 -3.42
C LEU A 52 8.95 19.46 -3.37
N LYS A 53 7.96 19.48 -2.48
CA LYS A 53 7.09 20.66 -2.26
C LYS A 53 7.90 21.86 -1.78
N MET A 54 8.76 21.67 -0.78
CA MET A 54 9.57 22.75 -0.22
C MET A 54 10.63 23.26 -1.21
N GLU A 55 11.21 22.39 -2.02
CA GLU A 55 12.12 22.80 -3.09
C GLU A 55 11.40 23.70 -4.09
N PHE A 56 10.23 23.29 -4.57
CA PHE A 56 9.43 24.09 -5.49
C PHE A 56 9.04 25.45 -4.88
N ILE A 57 8.51 25.46 -3.65
CA ILE A 57 8.14 26.71 -2.95
C ILE A 57 9.35 27.63 -2.82
N THR A 58 10.48 27.10 -2.35
CA THR A 58 11.71 27.89 -2.14
C THR A 58 12.20 28.48 -3.46
N ARG A 59 12.29 27.67 -4.52
CA ARG A 59 12.72 28.13 -5.85
C ARG A 59 11.74 29.13 -6.47
N SER A 60 10.43 28.96 -6.25
CA SER A 60 9.39 29.87 -6.74
C SER A 60 9.33 31.21 -5.98
N SER A 61 9.89 31.25 -4.77
CA SER A 61 9.94 32.46 -3.92
C SER A 61 11.14 33.36 -4.19
N LEU A 62 12.04 32.96 -5.11
CA LEU A 62 13.21 33.75 -5.48
C LEU A 62 12.81 35.09 -6.11
N GLU A 63 13.46 36.17 -5.69
CA GLU A 63 13.27 37.49 -6.29
C GLU A 63 13.78 37.50 -7.74
N ASN A 64 13.08 38.20 -8.63
CA ASN A 64 13.39 38.37 -10.07
C ASN A 64 13.09 37.19 -11.01
N LEU A 65 12.20 36.27 -10.65
CA LEU A 65 11.71 35.25 -11.59
C LEU A 65 10.89 35.87 -12.73
N THR A 66 11.20 35.51 -13.97
CA THR A 66 10.32 35.83 -15.10
C THR A 66 9.16 34.84 -15.17
N ARG A 67 8.12 35.17 -15.93
CA ARG A 67 7.00 34.25 -16.20
C ARG A 67 7.45 32.95 -16.85
N LEU A 68 8.49 32.99 -17.69
CA LEU A 68 9.05 31.81 -18.35
C LEU A 68 9.78 30.91 -17.35
N ASP A 69 10.49 31.51 -16.40
CA ASP A 69 11.20 30.75 -15.35
C ASP A 69 10.21 30.05 -14.42
N LEU A 70 9.12 30.74 -14.05
CA LEU A 70 8.05 30.12 -13.27
C LEU A 70 7.39 28.95 -14.01
N ALA A 71 7.14 29.09 -15.32
CA ALA A 71 6.57 28.00 -16.13
C ALA A 71 7.50 26.78 -16.14
N ARG A 72 8.82 26.98 -16.29
CA ARG A 72 9.80 25.89 -16.22
C ARG A 72 9.84 25.21 -14.84
N LEU A 73 9.78 25.99 -13.76
CA LEU A 73 9.75 25.43 -12.40
C LEU A 73 8.50 24.59 -12.16
N VAL A 74 7.35 25.01 -12.70
CA VAL A 74 6.10 24.24 -12.64
C VAL A 74 6.23 22.95 -13.44
N ASP A 75 6.75 23.00 -14.67
CA ASP A 75 6.97 21.80 -15.49
C ASP A 75 7.92 20.81 -14.81
N GLU A 76 9.03 21.31 -14.22
CA GLU A 76 9.99 20.49 -13.47
C GLU A 76 9.34 19.84 -12.25
N TYR A 77 8.56 20.60 -11.47
CA TYR A 77 7.82 20.07 -10.33
C TYR A 77 6.81 19.00 -10.75
N ILE A 78 6.08 19.20 -11.84
CA ILE A 78 5.13 18.22 -12.38
C ILE A 78 5.85 16.94 -12.80
N CYS A 79 6.98 17.04 -13.49
CA CYS A 79 7.81 15.88 -13.86
C CYS A 79 8.27 15.11 -12.62
N ASN A 80 8.81 15.80 -11.62
CA ASN A 80 9.26 15.16 -10.37
C ASN A 80 8.11 14.51 -9.60
N MET A 81 6.90 15.09 -9.66
CA MET A 81 5.71 14.47 -9.08
C MET A 81 5.31 13.19 -9.85
N PHE A 82 5.44 13.15 -11.17
CA PHE A 82 5.20 11.93 -11.93
C PHE A 82 6.21 10.83 -11.57
N GLU A 83 7.50 11.16 -11.46
CA GLU A 83 8.52 10.20 -11.00
C GLU A 83 8.25 9.72 -9.57
N PHE A 84 7.77 10.60 -8.69
CA PHE A 84 7.33 10.20 -7.35
C PHE A 84 6.17 9.21 -7.40
N PHE A 85 5.24 9.35 -8.35
CA PHE A 85 4.10 8.45 -8.53
C PHE A 85 4.42 7.15 -9.30
N ASP A 86 5.61 7.01 -9.88
CA ASP A 86 6.05 5.73 -10.46
C ASP A 86 6.14 4.63 -9.39
N ASP A 87 6.32 5.00 -8.12
CA ASP A 87 6.12 4.11 -6.98
C ASP A 87 4.63 4.03 -6.59
N PRO A 88 3.97 2.88 -6.72
CA PRO A 88 2.56 2.73 -6.35
C PRO A 88 2.28 3.04 -4.88
N GLN A 89 3.23 2.79 -3.97
CA GLN A 89 3.07 3.09 -2.55
C GLN A 89 3.07 4.60 -2.31
N ALA A 90 3.97 5.32 -2.99
CA ALA A 90 4.02 6.77 -2.95
C ALA A 90 2.71 7.41 -3.43
N ALA A 91 2.11 6.88 -4.51
CA ALA A 91 0.82 7.33 -5.01
C ALA A 91 -0.33 7.15 -4.00
N ILE A 92 -0.43 5.97 -3.36
CA ILE A 92 -1.48 5.70 -2.37
C ILE A 92 -1.30 6.57 -1.12
N ILE A 93 -0.07 6.77 -0.67
CA ILE A 93 0.24 7.65 0.46
C ILE A 93 -0.14 9.09 0.11
N PHE A 94 0.20 9.55 -1.10
CA PHE A 94 -0.17 10.88 -1.54
C PHE A 94 -1.68 11.11 -1.55
N GLU A 95 -2.43 10.16 -2.11
CA GLU A 95 -3.90 10.23 -2.14
C GLU A 95 -4.49 10.26 -0.73
N SER A 96 -4.08 9.32 0.13
CA SER A 96 -4.64 9.19 1.48
C SER A 96 -4.29 10.34 2.42
N GLU A 97 -3.06 10.86 2.37
CA GLU A 97 -2.61 11.88 3.31
C GLU A 97 -2.89 13.32 2.83
N PHE A 98 -2.85 13.57 1.52
CA PHE A 98 -2.90 14.94 0.98
C PHE A 98 -4.16 15.25 0.17
N MET A 99 -4.82 14.26 -0.42
CA MET A 99 -6.10 14.46 -1.13
C MET A 99 -7.32 14.16 -0.25
N ASP A 100 -7.27 13.12 0.59
CA ASP A 100 -8.42 12.63 1.36
C ASP A 100 -8.40 13.05 2.85
N TYR A 101 -8.16 14.34 3.10
CA TYR A 101 -8.24 14.99 4.43
C TYR A 101 -7.44 14.32 5.57
N GLY A 102 -6.38 13.57 5.25
CA GLY A 102 -5.49 12.98 6.25
C GLY A 102 -5.99 11.69 6.89
N MET A 103 -6.90 10.96 6.23
CA MET A 103 -7.22 9.60 6.64
C MET A 103 -6.07 8.66 6.23
N ALA A 104 -5.11 8.48 7.13
CA ALA A 104 -4.04 7.51 6.96
C ALA A 104 -4.61 6.09 6.73
N VAL A 105 -4.56 5.60 5.50
CA VAL A 105 -5.05 4.25 5.16
C VAL A 105 -3.95 3.25 5.48
N ASP A 106 -4.16 2.40 6.48
CA ASP A 106 -3.30 1.24 6.77
C ASP A 106 -3.65 0.13 5.77
N GLN A 107 -2.73 -0.20 4.86
CA GLN A 107 -2.96 -1.24 3.85
C GLN A 107 -2.92 -2.62 4.49
N TRP A 108 -2.03 -2.85 5.44
CA TRP A 108 -1.87 -4.13 6.15
C TRP A 108 -2.67 -4.15 7.45
N THR A 109 -3.98 -4.31 7.31
CA THR A 109 -4.91 -4.63 8.41
C THR A 109 -5.09 -6.15 8.53
N PRO A 110 -5.64 -6.66 9.65
CA PRO A 110 -5.98 -8.08 9.75
C PRO A 110 -6.93 -8.56 8.64
N ALA A 111 -7.88 -7.72 8.23
CA ALA A 111 -8.86 -8.07 7.20
C ALA A 111 -8.23 -8.13 5.79
N SER A 112 -7.45 -7.13 5.42
CA SER A 112 -6.74 -7.10 4.12
C SER A 112 -5.64 -8.16 4.05
N SER A 113 -4.95 -8.45 5.16
CA SER A 113 -3.96 -9.53 5.23
C SER A 113 -4.61 -10.90 5.05
N PHE A 114 -5.82 -11.10 5.60
CA PHE A 114 -6.59 -12.33 5.37
C PHE A 114 -7.01 -12.45 3.91
N LEU A 115 -7.55 -11.38 3.33
CA LEU A 115 -7.95 -11.36 1.93
C LEU A 115 -6.76 -11.67 1.01
N PHE A 116 -5.62 -11.01 1.23
CA PHE A 116 -4.39 -11.23 0.47
C PHE A 116 -3.90 -12.67 0.57
N ALA A 117 -3.80 -13.22 1.79
CA ALA A 117 -3.41 -14.61 1.98
C ALA A 117 -4.36 -15.60 1.28
N ALA A 118 -5.67 -15.30 1.26
CA ALA A 118 -6.66 -16.10 0.56
C ALA A 118 -6.48 -16.05 -0.97
N THR A 119 -6.23 -14.87 -1.56
CA THR A 119 -6.04 -14.68 -3.01
C THR A 119 -4.69 -15.16 -3.53
N THR A 120 -3.68 -15.29 -2.66
CA THR A 120 -2.43 -15.97 -3.02
C THR A 120 -2.63 -17.48 -3.13
N VAL A 121 -3.44 -18.07 -2.23
CA VAL A 121 -3.73 -19.52 -2.24
C VAL A 121 -4.73 -19.89 -3.34
N ILE A 122 -5.74 -19.04 -3.56
CA ILE A 122 -6.68 -19.14 -4.67
C ILE A 122 -6.19 -18.17 -5.74
N PRO A 123 -5.43 -18.61 -6.76
CA PRO A 123 -4.56 -17.77 -7.59
C PRO A 123 -5.37 -16.80 -8.48
N VAL A 124 -5.91 -15.77 -7.87
CA VAL A 124 -6.69 -14.68 -8.49
C VAL A 124 -5.80 -13.48 -8.75
N GLY A 125 -4.73 -13.32 -7.94
CA GLY A 125 -3.73 -12.26 -8.05
C GLY A 125 -2.42 -12.68 -7.41
#